data_AF-A0A369RJM7-F1
#
_entry.id   AF-A0A369RJM7-F1
#
_cell.length_a   1.000
_cell.length_b   1.000
_cell.length_c   1.000
_cell.angle_alpha   90.00
_cell.angle_beta   90.00
_cell.angle_gamma   90.00
#
_symmetry.space_group_name_H-M   'P 1'
#
loop_
_entity.id
_entity.type
_entity.pdbx_description
1 polymer ?
#
loop_
_entity_poly.entity_id
_entity_poly.type
_entity_poly.pdbx_seq_one_letter_code
_entity_poly.pdbx_strand_id
1 'polypeptide(L)'
;MEIIKAIIEGERNPEKLAEFRSSNMKNDKHTIVKVLTGDYREEHLFVLKQEYAAYTFFQTECDKSIENYYKIFETKLNENGTLNKIKKRKQKNSPDFAVDEDLYRITGMGFTKVPRLDVLSVQTIISETGINRNKWQTEKHFSSWLGLSPTNKITGGKIIGTRTRKVINRAANALLCIKTALGAYCRRF
;
A
#
# COMPACT_ATOMS: atom_id res chain seq x y z
N MET A 1 9.29 6.20 -12.21
CA MET A 1 8.94 7.48 -12.87
C MET A 1 9.98 7.76 -13.96
N GLU A 2 10.19 6.83 -14.89
CA GLU A 2 11.32 6.91 -15.83
C GLU A 2 11.09 7.95 -16.92
N ILE A 3 9.87 8.08 -17.43
CA ILE A 3 9.50 9.11 -18.41
C ILE A 3 9.79 10.53 -17.88
N ILE A 4 9.41 10.82 -16.63
CA ILE A 4 9.63 12.14 -16.03
C ILE A 4 11.12 12.42 -15.83
N LYS A 5 11.90 11.42 -15.38
CA LYS A 5 13.36 11.54 -15.27
C LYS A 5 13.99 11.85 -16.62
N ALA A 6 13.65 11.10 -17.66
CA ALA A 6 14.17 11.31 -19.01
C ALA A 6 13.84 12.72 -19.54
N ILE A 7 12.62 13.23 -19.29
CA ILE A 7 12.24 14.61 -19.64
C ILE A 7 13.12 15.62 -18.89
N ILE A 8 13.36 15.43 -17.59
CA ILE A 8 14.22 16.33 -16.81
C ILE A 8 15.69 16.27 -17.28
N GLU A 9 16.16 15.10 -17.72
CA GLU A 9 17.50 14.87 -18.27
C GLU A 9 17.71 15.46 -19.67
N GLY A 10 16.63 15.90 -20.33
CA GLY A 10 16.69 16.60 -21.62
C GLY A 10 16.18 15.78 -22.80
N GLU A 11 15.68 14.57 -22.60
CA GLU A 11 15.09 13.79 -23.69
C GLU A 11 13.73 14.37 -24.10
N ARG A 12 13.58 14.61 -25.41
CA ARG A 12 12.38 15.21 -26.02
C ARG A 12 11.78 14.36 -27.11
N ASN A 13 12.45 13.27 -27.50
CA ASN A 13 11.92 12.38 -28.53
C ASN A 13 10.75 11.55 -27.95
N PRO A 14 9.51 11.75 -28.43
CA PRO A 14 8.34 11.07 -27.89
C PRO A 14 8.37 9.56 -28.13
N GLU A 15 9.04 9.08 -29.17
CA GLU A 15 9.19 7.65 -29.45
C GLU A 15 10.06 6.96 -28.39
N LYS A 16 11.20 7.59 -28.05
CA LYS A 16 12.08 7.13 -26.96
C LYS A 16 11.36 7.19 -25.62
N LEU A 17 10.65 8.28 -25.32
CA LEU A 17 9.93 8.41 -24.06
C LEU A 17 8.83 7.34 -23.90
N ALA A 18 8.17 6.97 -25.00
CA ALA A 18 7.14 5.93 -24.98
C ALA A 18 7.70 4.51 -24.77
N GLU A 19 9.01 4.29 -24.89
CA GLU A 19 9.67 3.02 -24.57
C GLU A 19 9.78 2.79 -23.08
N PHE A 20 9.91 3.85 -22.28
CA PHE A 20 9.85 3.79 -20.81
C PHE A 20 8.44 3.53 -20.25
N ARG A 21 7.48 3.14 -21.10
CA ARG A 21 6.13 2.75 -20.69
C ARG A 21 6.19 1.49 -19.84
N SER A 22 5.58 1.55 -18.65
CA SER A 22 5.38 0.35 -17.83
C SER A 22 4.37 -0.62 -18.47
N SER A 23 4.60 -1.93 -18.33
CA SER A 23 3.69 -2.98 -18.82
C SER A 23 2.27 -2.91 -18.28
N ASN A 24 2.05 -2.24 -17.14
CA ASN A 24 0.74 -2.09 -16.51
C ASN A 24 -0.08 -0.92 -17.09
N MET A 25 0.52 -0.10 -17.96
CA MET A 25 -0.15 1.05 -18.53
C MET A 25 -1.14 0.59 -19.59
N LYS A 26 -2.41 0.99 -19.49
CA LYS A 26 -3.48 0.53 -20.40
C LYS A 26 -3.36 1.07 -21.83
N ASN A 27 -2.79 2.26 -21.99
CA ASN A 27 -2.75 2.97 -23.28
C ASN A 27 -1.57 2.52 -24.13
N ASP A 28 -1.81 2.30 -25.42
CA ASP A 28 -0.80 1.85 -26.38
C ASP A 28 0.36 2.83 -26.60
N LYS A 29 1.49 2.32 -27.11
CA LYS A 29 2.71 3.13 -27.38
C LYS A 29 2.35 4.35 -28.23
N HIS A 30 1.57 4.14 -29.29
CA HIS A 30 1.14 5.21 -30.20
C HIS A 30 0.31 6.30 -29.50
N THR A 31 -0.59 5.92 -28.58
CA THR A 31 -1.38 6.86 -27.79
C THR A 31 -0.48 7.66 -26.83
N ILE A 32 0.53 7.02 -26.25
CA ILE A 32 1.49 7.69 -25.37
C ILE A 32 2.38 8.66 -26.17
N VAL A 33 2.88 8.25 -27.34
CA VAL A 33 3.63 9.11 -28.26
C VAL A 33 2.83 10.37 -28.57
N LYS A 34 1.54 10.22 -28.93
CA LYS A 34 0.64 11.35 -29.21
C LYS A 34 0.51 12.34 -28.05
N VAL A 35 0.42 11.85 -26.82
CA VAL A 35 0.32 12.69 -25.62
C VAL A 35 1.64 13.37 -25.28
N LEU A 36 2.77 12.71 -25.58
CA LEU A 36 4.11 13.24 -25.34
C LEU A 36 4.58 14.17 -26.48
N THR A 37 3.96 14.15 -27.66
CA THR A 37 4.09 15.21 -28.65
C THR A 37 3.42 16.48 -28.14
N GLY A 38 4.23 17.39 -27.62
CA GLY A 38 3.79 18.68 -27.12
C GLY A 38 4.94 19.67 -27.04
N ASP A 39 4.63 20.88 -26.58
CA ASP A 39 5.61 21.93 -26.37
C ASP A 39 6.28 21.77 -25.00
N TYR A 40 7.61 21.75 -24.99
CA TYR A 40 8.44 21.55 -23.79
C TYR A 40 9.07 22.87 -23.37
N ARG A 41 8.22 23.87 -23.12
CA ARG A 41 8.62 25.21 -22.67
C ARG A 41 9.46 25.14 -21.40
N GLU A 42 10.48 25.98 -21.32
CA GLU A 42 11.48 25.95 -20.24
C GLU A 42 10.86 26.21 -18.86
N GLU A 43 9.84 27.07 -18.77
CA GLU A 43 9.13 27.35 -17.52
C GLU A 43 8.41 26.12 -16.96
N HIS A 44 7.81 25.29 -17.81
CA HIS A 44 7.12 24.08 -17.38
C HIS A 44 8.12 23.00 -16.97
N LEU A 45 9.23 22.90 -17.68
CA LEU A 45 10.32 21.98 -17.33
C LEU A 45 10.97 22.36 -16.00
N PHE A 46 11.14 23.66 -15.75
CA PHE A 46 11.66 24.17 -14.48
C PHE A 46 10.76 23.76 -13.31
N VAL A 47 9.44 24.01 -13.43
CA VAL A 47 8.47 23.59 -12.39
C VAL A 47 8.48 22.07 -12.22
N LEU A 48 8.45 21.31 -13.32
CA LEU A 48 8.48 19.84 -13.27
C LEU A 48 9.72 19.31 -12.55
N LYS A 49 10.88 19.91 -12.80
CA LYS A 49 12.14 19.56 -12.12
C LYS A 49 12.06 19.85 -10.62
N GLN A 50 11.53 21.01 -10.24
CA GLN A 50 11.35 21.38 -8.83
C GLN A 50 10.38 20.45 -8.11
N GLU A 51 9.23 20.17 -8.69
CA GLU A 51 8.21 19.25 -8.14
C GLU A 51 8.76 17.83 -8.01
N TYR A 52 9.50 17.35 -9.01
CA TYR A 52 10.12 16.04 -8.97
C TYR A 52 11.18 15.95 -7.86
N ALA A 53 12.01 16.99 -7.70
CA ALA A 53 12.98 17.06 -6.62
C ALA A 53 12.29 17.04 -5.25
N ALA A 54 11.26 17.86 -5.05
CA ALA A 54 10.47 17.89 -3.81
C ALA A 54 9.84 16.53 -3.51
N TYR A 55 9.23 15.90 -4.51
CA TYR A 55 8.66 14.55 -4.37
C TYR A 55 9.71 13.53 -3.91
N THR A 56 10.89 13.49 -4.55
CA THR A 56 11.94 12.55 -4.17
C THR A 56 12.48 12.82 -2.77
N PHE A 57 12.64 14.10 -2.40
CA PHE A 57 13.07 14.51 -1.07
C PHE A 57 12.12 13.97 0.00
N PHE A 58 10.82 14.30 -0.08
CA PHE A 58 9.83 13.85 0.89
C PHE A 58 9.73 12.33 0.96
N GLN A 59 9.76 11.64 -0.18
CA GLN A 59 9.73 10.18 -0.21
C GLN A 59 10.90 9.58 0.58
N THR A 60 12.12 10.08 0.38
CA THR A 60 13.31 9.57 1.07
C THR A 60 13.35 9.92 2.55
N GLU A 61 12.88 11.12 2.94
CA GLU A 61 12.80 11.50 4.36
C GLU A 61 11.77 10.67 5.11
N CYS A 62 10.59 10.47 4.52
CA CYS A 62 9.57 9.60 5.08
C CYS A 62 10.11 8.17 5.25
N ASP A 63 10.72 7.58 4.22
CA ASP A 63 11.26 6.23 4.30
C ASP A 63 12.32 6.10 5.42
N LYS A 64 13.24 7.05 5.56
CA LYS A 64 14.24 7.08 6.65
C LYS A 64 13.59 7.19 8.03
N SER A 65 12.59 8.06 8.18
CA SER A 65 11.89 8.25 9.45
C SER A 65 11.14 6.98 9.88
N ILE A 66 10.52 6.29 8.92
CA ILE A 66 9.80 5.04 9.15
C ILE A 66 10.79 3.94 9.54
N GLU A 67 11.92 3.83 8.84
CA GLU A 67 12.97 2.85 9.17
C GLU A 67 13.50 3.05 10.60
N ASN A 68 13.77 4.30 10.99
CA ASN A 68 14.20 4.63 12.35
C ASN A 68 13.12 4.30 13.39
N TYR A 69 11.85 4.55 13.08
CA TYR A 69 10.75 4.19 13.97
C TYR A 69 10.64 2.67 14.14
N TYR A 70 10.85 1.89 13.08
CA TYR A 70 10.86 0.44 13.17
C TYR A 70 11.97 -0.12 14.06
N LYS A 71 13.14 0.54 14.12
CA LYS A 71 14.27 0.14 14.98
C LYS A 71 13.99 0.31 16.48
N ILE A 72 13.07 1.19 16.86
CA ILE A 72 12.70 1.43 18.27
C ILE A 72 11.95 0.23 18.86
N PHE A 73 11.20 -0.52 18.04
CA PHE A 73 10.40 -1.63 18.54
C PHE A 73 11.25 -2.81 19.00
N GLU A 74 10.87 -3.37 20.15
CA GLU A 74 11.48 -4.57 20.70
C GLU A 74 11.35 -5.75 19.75
N THR A 75 12.42 -6.55 19.72
CA THR A 75 12.48 -7.77 18.93
C THR A 75 11.74 -8.89 19.66
N LYS A 76 10.62 -9.35 19.10
CA LYS A 76 9.86 -10.51 19.63
C LYS A 76 10.32 -11.85 19.05
N LEU A 77 11.47 -11.89 18.36
CA LEU A 77 11.94 -13.11 17.71
C LEU A 77 12.28 -14.18 18.75
N ASN A 78 11.49 -15.25 18.73
CA ASN A 78 11.97 -16.57 19.09
C ASN A 78 12.79 -17.09 17.89
N GLU A 79 14.02 -17.49 18.16
CA GLU A 79 15.02 -17.91 17.19
C GLU A 79 14.48 -18.97 16.20
N ASN A 80 14.90 -18.89 14.93
CA ASN A 80 14.84 -19.97 13.91
C ASN A 80 13.68 -20.00 12.89
N GLY A 81 13.19 -18.86 12.42
CA GLY A 81 12.35 -18.84 11.21
C GLY A 81 13.02 -18.13 10.04
N THR A 82 13.62 -18.87 9.12
CA THR A 82 14.09 -18.32 7.84
C THR A 82 12.89 -17.85 7.02
N LEU A 83 12.85 -16.56 6.68
CA LEU A 83 11.85 -16.05 5.74
C LEU A 83 12.19 -16.56 4.33
N ASN A 84 11.39 -17.49 3.81
CA ASN A 84 11.42 -17.81 2.39
C ASN A 84 10.97 -16.57 1.61
N LYS A 85 11.94 -15.81 1.09
CA LYS A 85 11.70 -14.57 0.33
C LYS A 85 10.98 -14.89 -0.99
N ILE A 86 9.66 -14.80 -0.99
CA ILE A 86 8.89 -14.77 -2.23
C ILE A 86 9.15 -13.39 -2.85
N LYS A 87 9.83 -13.34 -4.00
CA LYS A 87 10.05 -12.10 -4.74
C LYS A 87 8.69 -11.52 -5.16
N LYS A 88 8.23 -10.48 -4.47
CA LYS A 88 7.04 -9.71 -4.85
C LYS A 88 7.44 -8.52 -5.70
N ARG A 89 6.55 -8.12 -6.63
CA ARG A 89 6.74 -6.95 -7.48
C ARG A 89 6.64 -5.68 -6.63
N LYS A 90 7.66 -4.82 -6.66
CA LYS A 90 7.63 -3.49 -5.99
C LYS A 90 6.45 -2.67 -6.53
N GLN A 91 5.65 -2.13 -5.62
CA GLN A 91 4.57 -1.19 -5.94
C GLN A 91 5.11 0.24 -6.02
N LYS A 92 4.33 1.16 -6.62
CA LYS A 92 4.73 2.56 -6.87
C LYS A 92 5.22 3.29 -5.60
N ASN A 93 4.66 2.95 -4.44
CA ASN A 93 4.97 3.57 -3.14
C ASN A 93 5.56 2.56 -2.14
N SER A 94 6.28 1.54 -2.63
CA SER A 94 6.99 0.62 -1.74
C SER A 94 8.23 1.33 -1.20
N PRO A 95 8.46 1.35 0.13
CA PRO A 95 9.70 1.81 0.72
C PRO A 95 10.90 1.04 0.16
N ASP A 96 12.06 1.68 0.19
CA ASP A 96 13.27 1.07 -0.37
C ASP A 96 13.95 0.08 0.59
N PHE A 97 13.69 0.21 1.90
CA PHE A 97 14.22 -0.70 2.93
C PHE A 97 13.36 -1.96 3.12
N ALA A 98 13.91 -2.96 3.81
CA ALA A 98 13.30 -4.27 3.99
C ALA A 98 12.22 -4.30 5.08
N VAL A 99 11.08 -3.63 4.84
CA VAL A 99 9.92 -3.58 5.76
C VAL A 99 9.47 -4.99 6.19
N ASP A 100 9.56 -5.97 5.29
CA ASP A 100 9.21 -7.37 5.58
C ASP A 100 10.00 -7.96 6.76
N GLU A 101 11.29 -7.64 6.84
CA GLU A 101 12.20 -8.14 7.86
C GLU A 101 11.91 -7.46 9.21
N ASP A 102 11.70 -6.14 9.21
CA ASP A 102 11.31 -5.38 10.39
C ASP A 102 9.96 -5.83 10.94
N LEU A 103 8.96 -6.03 10.07
CA LEU A 103 7.64 -6.52 10.48
C LEU A 103 7.73 -7.92 11.07
N TYR A 104 8.57 -8.79 10.49
CA TYR A 104 8.81 -10.12 11.04
C TYR A 104 9.49 -10.06 12.41
N ARG A 105 10.50 -9.19 12.58
CA ARG A 105 11.19 -8.95 13.86
C ARG A 105 10.22 -8.54 14.97
N ILE A 106 9.29 -7.65 14.65
CA ILE A 106 8.37 -7.04 15.62
C ILE A 106 7.20 -7.95 15.97
N THR A 107 6.66 -8.66 14.98
CA THR A 107 5.44 -9.47 15.17
C THR A 107 5.71 -10.95 15.38
N GLY A 108 6.91 -11.44 15.02
CA GLY A 108 7.24 -12.86 15.00
C GLY A 108 6.49 -13.65 13.91
N MET A 109 5.73 -12.98 13.04
CA MET A 109 4.86 -13.62 12.05
C MET A 109 5.22 -13.21 10.63
N GLY A 110 5.44 -14.20 9.77
CA GLY A 110 5.68 -13.98 8.35
C GLY A 110 4.38 -13.75 7.59
N PHE A 111 3.85 -12.52 7.61
CA PHE A 111 2.62 -12.16 6.87
C PHE A 111 2.75 -12.36 5.35
N THR A 112 3.98 -12.40 4.85
CA THR A 112 4.30 -12.66 3.44
C THR A 112 3.91 -14.06 2.96
N LYS A 113 3.69 -15.03 3.88
CA LYS A 113 3.19 -16.38 3.56
C LYS A 113 1.75 -16.38 3.06
N VAL A 114 0.95 -15.39 3.47
CA VAL A 114 -0.44 -15.28 2.98
C VAL A 114 -0.40 -14.77 1.54
N PRO A 115 -0.90 -15.54 0.57
CA PRO A 115 -0.87 -15.13 -0.83
C PRO A 115 -1.60 -13.80 -0.99
N ARG A 116 -1.07 -12.88 -1.81
CA ARG A 116 -1.66 -11.56 -2.12
C ARG A 116 -1.88 -10.62 -0.92
N LEU A 117 -1.36 -10.94 0.26
CA LEU A 117 -1.20 -9.97 1.34
C LEU A 117 0.09 -9.18 1.07
N ASP A 118 -0.06 -7.87 0.85
CA ASP A 118 1.06 -6.98 0.55
C ASP A 118 1.67 -6.39 1.83
N VAL A 119 2.96 -6.10 1.79
CA VAL A 119 3.74 -5.58 2.93
C VAL A 119 3.15 -4.27 3.44
N LEU A 120 2.77 -3.39 2.52
CA LEU A 120 2.14 -2.11 2.83
C LEU A 120 0.75 -2.27 3.44
N SER A 121 0.01 -3.31 3.04
CA SER A 121 -1.29 -3.62 3.63
C SER A 121 -1.12 -4.07 5.08
N VAL A 122 -0.11 -4.89 5.35
CA VAL A 122 0.23 -5.35 6.70
C VAL A 122 0.70 -4.18 7.57
N GLN A 123 1.59 -3.34 7.06
CA GLN A 123 2.03 -2.11 7.73
C GLN A 123 0.84 -1.22 8.08
N THR A 124 -0.10 -1.01 7.14
CA THR A 124 -1.32 -0.21 7.37
C THR A 124 -2.19 -0.81 8.47
N ILE A 125 -2.36 -2.14 8.47
CA ILE A 125 -3.13 -2.82 9.52
C ILE A 125 -2.43 -2.61 10.87
N ILE A 126 -1.14 -2.89 10.95
CA ILE A 126 -0.38 -2.78 12.21
C ILE A 126 -0.33 -1.33 12.72
N SER A 127 -0.22 -0.33 11.84
CA SER A 127 -0.23 1.08 12.25
C SER A 127 -1.56 1.49 12.89
N GLU A 128 -2.68 0.91 12.44
CA GLU A 128 -4.02 1.22 12.95
C GLU A 128 -4.37 0.38 14.19
N THR A 129 -4.01 -0.90 14.20
CA THR A 129 -4.35 -1.82 15.30
C THR A 129 -3.36 -1.73 16.45
N GLY A 130 -2.10 -1.41 16.14
CA GLY A 130 -0.96 -1.70 16.99
C GLY A 130 -0.61 -3.20 16.99
N ILE A 131 0.53 -3.52 17.60
CA ILE A 131 1.08 -4.89 17.68
C ILE A 131 0.35 -5.73 18.74
N ASN A 132 -0.27 -5.09 19.74
CA ASN A 132 -0.89 -5.76 20.86
C ASN A 132 -2.33 -6.19 20.55
N ARG A 133 -2.55 -7.51 20.47
CA ARG A 133 -3.87 -8.14 20.27
C ARG A 133 -4.82 -7.94 21.47
N ASN A 134 -4.28 -7.72 22.66
CA ASN A 134 -5.05 -7.67 23.92
C ASN A 134 -5.98 -6.46 24.06
N LYS A 135 -6.00 -5.56 23.07
CA LYS A 135 -6.95 -4.43 23.03
C LYS A 135 -8.41 -4.88 22.86
N TRP A 136 -8.63 -6.07 22.30
CA TRP A 136 -9.96 -6.64 22.11
C TRP A 136 -10.12 -7.93 22.89
N GLN A 137 -11.28 -8.11 23.53
CA GLN A 137 -11.60 -9.31 24.30
C GLN A 137 -11.66 -10.56 23.41
N THR A 138 -12.19 -10.44 22.19
CA THR A 138 -12.29 -11.55 21.23
C THR A 138 -12.13 -11.04 19.80
N GLU A 139 -11.86 -11.94 18.86
CA GLU A 139 -11.79 -11.64 17.43
C GLU A 139 -13.10 -11.08 16.86
N LYS A 140 -14.25 -11.47 17.42
CA LYS A 140 -15.56 -10.90 17.06
C LYS A 140 -15.61 -9.39 17.31
N HIS A 141 -15.14 -8.94 18.47
CA HIS A 141 -15.06 -7.51 18.81
C HIS A 141 -14.12 -6.76 17.86
N PHE A 142 -13.01 -7.37 17.46
CA PHE A 142 -12.11 -6.80 16.45
C PHE A 142 -12.81 -6.64 15.09
N SER A 143 -13.51 -7.68 14.60
CA SER A 143 -14.24 -7.62 13.33
C SER A 143 -15.39 -6.60 13.35
N SER A 144 -16.07 -6.45 14.49
CA SER A 144 -17.11 -5.43 14.68
C SER A 144 -16.52 -4.01 14.75
N TRP A 145 -15.36 -3.84 15.37
CA TRP A 145 -14.66 -2.55 15.40
C TRP A 145 -14.20 -2.11 14.01
N LEU A 146 -13.73 -3.05 13.18
CA LEU A 146 -13.41 -2.80 11.77
C LEU A 146 -14.64 -2.52 10.90
N GLY A 147 -15.86 -2.79 11.39
CA GLY A 147 -17.09 -2.69 10.60
C GLY A 147 -17.29 -3.82 9.59
N LEU A 148 -16.54 -4.92 9.70
CA LEU A 148 -16.63 -6.07 8.80
C LEU A 148 -17.75 -7.04 9.15
N SER A 149 -18.27 -6.98 10.38
CA SER A 149 -19.41 -7.81 10.79
C SER A 149 -20.73 -7.14 10.41
N PRO A 150 -21.72 -7.89 9.88
CA PRO A 150 -23.05 -7.37 9.63
C PRO A 150 -23.69 -6.88 10.93
N THR A 151 -24.53 -5.84 10.84
CA THR A 151 -25.22 -5.32 12.02
C THR A 151 -26.73 -5.33 11.81
N ASN A 152 -27.44 -5.93 12.76
CA ASN A 152 -28.89 -6.00 12.72
C ASN A 152 -29.47 -4.66 13.18
N LYS A 153 -30.12 -3.95 12.27
CA LYS A 153 -30.91 -2.76 12.58
C LYS A 153 -32.28 -3.21 13.06
N ILE A 154 -32.54 -3.11 14.36
CA ILE A 154 -33.78 -3.57 14.99
C ILE A 154 -34.63 -2.35 15.37
N THR A 155 -35.89 -2.33 14.98
CA THR A 155 -36.89 -1.42 15.58
C THR A 155 -38.16 -2.19 15.90
N GLY A 156 -38.80 -1.87 17.04
CA GLY A 156 -40.02 -2.56 17.48
C GLY A 156 -39.88 -4.09 17.58
N GLY A 157 -38.68 -4.61 17.88
CA GLY A 157 -38.41 -6.05 17.95
C GLY A 157 -38.24 -6.76 16.58
N LYS A 158 -38.35 -6.05 15.45
CA LYS A 158 -38.14 -6.62 14.11
C LYS A 158 -36.82 -6.16 13.49
N ILE A 159 -36.13 -7.07 12.80
CA ILE A 159 -34.90 -6.76 12.05
C ILE A 159 -35.29 -6.13 10.71
N ILE A 160 -34.86 -4.88 10.48
CA ILE A 160 -35.16 -4.09 9.28
C ILE A 160 -33.97 -4.09 8.30
N GLY A 161 -32.78 -4.44 8.76
CA GLY A 161 -31.62 -4.57 7.90
C GLY A 161 -30.46 -5.29 8.57
N THR A 162 -29.62 -5.92 7.76
CA THR A 162 -28.49 -6.77 8.20
C THR A 162 -27.16 -6.36 7.56
N ARG A 163 -27.10 -5.16 6.97
CA ARG A 163 -25.89 -4.67 6.27
C ARG A 163 -24.76 -4.37 7.25
N THR A 164 -23.52 -4.46 6.76
CA THR A 164 -22.34 -3.92 7.43
C THR A 164 -22.47 -2.41 7.64
N ARG A 165 -21.90 -1.91 8.76
CA ARG A 165 -21.87 -0.48 9.04
C ARG A 165 -20.82 0.18 8.14
N LYS A 166 -21.14 1.35 7.62
CA LYS A 166 -20.14 2.18 6.94
C LYS A 166 -19.18 2.75 8.00
N VAL A 167 -17.99 2.18 8.09
CA VAL A 167 -16.91 2.65 8.98
C VAL A 167 -15.75 3.14 8.13
N ILE A 168 -15.19 4.30 8.49
CA ILE A 168 -13.99 4.84 7.83
C ILE A 168 -12.79 4.30 8.61
N ASN A 169 -12.28 3.13 8.20
CA ASN A 169 -11.11 2.51 8.83
C ASN A 169 -10.13 2.03 7.76
N ARG A 170 -8.88 2.50 7.83
CA ARG A 170 -7.82 2.16 6.87
C ARG A 170 -7.45 0.68 6.90
N ALA A 171 -7.43 0.06 8.08
CA ALA A 171 -7.19 -1.37 8.22
C ALA A 171 -8.34 -2.20 7.61
N ALA A 172 -9.59 -1.77 7.79
CA ALA A 172 -10.74 -2.44 7.17
C ALA A 172 -10.66 -2.36 5.64
N ASN A 173 -10.33 -1.18 5.09
CA ASN A 173 -10.12 -1.00 3.65
C ASN A 173 -8.95 -1.84 3.12
N ALA A 174 -7.84 -1.92 3.87
CA ALA A 174 -6.71 -2.77 3.50
C ALA A 174 -7.15 -4.25 3.41
N LEU A 175 -7.94 -4.73 4.38
CA LEU A 175 -8.49 -6.10 4.36
C LEU A 175 -9.47 -6.34 3.20
N LEU A 176 -10.35 -5.38 2.91
CA LEU A 176 -11.34 -5.46 1.84
C LEU A 176 -10.70 -5.41 0.44
N CYS A 177 -9.59 -4.70 0.26
CA CYS A 177 -8.92 -4.58 -1.05
C CYS A 177 -8.09 -5.82 -1.42
N ILE A 178 -7.79 -6.69 -0.46
CA ILE A 178 -7.03 -7.91 -0.71
C ILE A 178 -7.84 -8.87 -1.59
N LYS A 179 -7.23 -9.34 -2.68
CA LYS A 179 -7.84 -10.27 -3.64
C LYS A 179 -7.62 -11.74 -3.25
N THR A 180 -7.87 -12.07 -1.99
CA THR A 180 -7.82 -13.45 -1.44
C THR A 180 -9.20 -13.92 -1.04
N ALA A 181 -9.30 -15.20 -0.66
CA ALA A 181 -10.48 -15.74 0.02
C ALA A 181 -10.86 -14.90 1.25
N LEU A 182 -9.88 -14.39 2.00
CA LEU A 182 -10.10 -13.50 3.15
C LEU A 182 -10.83 -12.22 2.73
N GLY A 183 -10.31 -11.49 1.74
CA GLY A 183 -10.96 -10.25 1.29
C GLY A 183 -12.30 -10.51 0.61
N ALA A 184 -12.47 -11.64 -0.07
CA ALA A 184 -13.77 -12.03 -0.63
C ALA A 184 -14.81 -12.32 0.47
N TYR A 185 -14.39 -12.95 1.56
CA TYR A 185 -15.22 -13.16 2.75
C TYR A 185 -15.62 -11.83 3.40
N CYS A 186 -14.67 -10.90 3.55
CA CYS A 186 -14.95 -9.56 4.09
C CYS A 186 -15.92 -8.74 3.20
N ARG A 187 -15.94 -8.95 1.88
CA ARG A 187 -16.84 -8.24 0.95
C ARG A 187 -18.23 -8.85 0.81
N ARG A 188 -18.46 -10.07 1.33
CA ARG A 188 -19.76 -10.76 1.23
C ARG A 188 -20.84 -10.19 2.16
N PHE A 189 -20.45 -9.40 3.16
CA PHE A 189 -21.33 -8.83 4.19
C PHE A 189 -21.42 -7.31 4.07
#